data_AF-A0A358L3H2-F1
#
_entry.id   AF-A0A358L3H2-F1
#
_cell.length_a   1.000
_cell.length_b   1.000
_cell.length_c   1.000
_cell.angle_alpha   90.00
_cell.angle_beta   90.00
_cell.angle_gamma   90.00
#
_symmetry.space_group_name_H-M   'P 1'
#
loop_
_entity.id
_entity.type
_entity.pdbx_description
1 polymer ?
#
loop_
_entity_poly.entity_id
_entity_poly.type
_entity_poly.pdbx_seq_one_letter_code
_entity_poly.pdbx_strand_id
1 'polypeptide(L)'
;IRTYDDDPTKYQDLRVGRIDAILVDRLAALDLVKKTGKTLAVAGPAFSRQEAGVALRKGNPDMLAAVDKAIADMQKDGSLTKISDKWFGVDVTK
;
A
#
# COMPACT_ATOMS: atom_id res chain seq x y z
N ILE A 1 -10.78 13.64 15.08
CA ILE A 1 -9.74 12.76 14.47
C ILE A 1 -9.13 11.93 15.62
N ARG A 2 -9.05 10.61 15.47
CA ARG A 2 -8.48 9.68 16.46
C ARG A 2 -7.28 8.96 15.82
N THR A 3 -6.21 8.77 16.58
CA THR A 3 -5.05 7.98 16.18
C THR A 3 -5.12 6.59 16.80
N TYR A 4 -4.50 5.61 16.13
CA TYR A 4 -4.38 4.23 16.60
C TYR A 4 -2.91 3.83 16.50
N ASP A 5 -2.48 2.99 17.43
CA ASP A 5 -1.10 2.46 17.42
C ASP A 5 -0.92 1.35 16.38
N ASP A 6 -2.02 0.71 15.96
CA ASP A 6 -2.02 -0.37 14.98
C ASP A 6 -3.29 -0.40 14.11
N ASP A 7 -3.15 -1.06 12.96
CA ASP A 7 -4.21 -1.25 11.98
C ASP A 7 -5.36 -2.17 12.47
N PRO A 8 -5.10 -3.34 13.12
CA PRO A 8 -6.16 -4.21 13.62
C PRO A 8 -7.18 -3.51 14.53
N THR A 9 -6.72 -2.67 15.46
CA THR A 9 -7.57 -1.93 16.39
C THR A 9 -8.43 -0.92 15.64
N LYS A 10 -7.83 -0.18 14.69
CA LYS A 10 -8.53 0.75 13.80
C LYS A 10 -9.62 0.05 12.98
N TYR A 11 -9.32 -1.12 12.41
CA TYR A 11 -10.28 -1.90 11.63
C TYR A 11 -11.42 -2.45 12.48
N GLN A 12 -11.14 -2.86 13.71
CA GLN A 12 -12.15 -3.36 14.63
C GLN A 12 -13.16 -2.26 15.00
N ASP A 13 -12.68 -1.06 15.35
CA ASP A 13 -13.55 0.08 15.69
C ASP A 13 -14.44 0.51 14.52
N LEU A 14 -13.91 0.44 13.28
CA LEU A 14 -14.73 0.64 12.07
C LEU A 14 -15.80 -0.45 11.95
N ARG A 15 -15.42 -1.72 12.12
CA ARG A 15 -16.33 -2.87 11.96
C ARG A 15 -17.48 -2.87 12.95
N VAL A 16 -17.26 -2.42 14.18
CA VAL A 16 -18.32 -2.34 15.22
C VAL A 16 -19.05 -1.00 15.24
N GLY A 17 -18.77 -0.11 14.29
CA GLY A 17 -19.46 1.18 14.17
C GLY A 17 -19.09 2.20 15.25
N ARG A 18 -17.92 2.08 15.89
CA ARG A 18 -17.39 3.12 16.79
C ARG A 18 -16.86 4.34 16.04
N ILE A 19 -16.49 4.15 14.78
CA ILE A 19 -16.08 5.18 13.83
C ILE A 19 -16.70 4.87 12.46
N ASP A 20 -16.92 5.91 11.66
CA ASP A 20 -17.56 5.78 10.34
C ASP A 20 -16.56 5.57 9.20
N ALA A 21 -15.30 5.97 9.39
CA ALA A 21 -14.26 5.95 8.36
C ALA A 21 -12.85 5.84 8.94
N ILE A 22 -11.94 5.33 8.12
CA ILE A 22 -10.51 5.22 8.41
C ILE A 22 -9.70 5.77 7.23
N LEU A 23 -8.51 6.30 7.53
CA LEU A 23 -7.49 6.55 6.52
C LEU A 23 -6.56 5.32 6.43
N VAL A 24 -6.31 4.84 5.22
CA VAL A 24 -5.49 3.66 4.95
C VAL A 24 -4.98 3.69 3.51
N ASP A 25 -3.83 3.05 3.28
CA ASP A 25 -3.27 2.87 1.94
C ASP A 25 -4.25 2.16 1.01
N ARG A 26 -4.25 2.54 -0.27
CA ARG A 26 -5.17 1.99 -1.28
C ARG A 26 -5.08 0.47 -1.40
N LEU A 27 -3.88 -0.10 -1.32
CA LEU A 27 -3.69 -1.55 -1.44
C LEU A 27 -4.25 -2.28 -0.22
N ALA A 28 -4.00 -1.76 0.98
CA ALA A 28 -4.57 -2.28 2.21
C ALA A 28 -6.10 -2.13 2.23
N ALA A 29 -6.65 -1.02 1.71
CA ALA A 29 -8.10 -0.84 1.56
C ALA A 29 -8.72 -1.92 0.66
N LEU A 30 -8.11 -2.20 -0.50
CA LEU A 30 -8.59 -3.22 -1.43
C LEU A 30 -8.53 -4.63 -0.83
N ASP A 31 -7.46 -4.95 -0.10
CA ASP A 31 -7.33 -6.21 0.64
C ASP A 31 -8.37 -6.32 1.76
N LEU A 32 -8.58 -5.25 2.54
CA LEU A 32 -9.56 -5.20 3.62
C LEU A 32 -10.98 -5.43 3.09
N VAL A 33 -11.38 -4.75 2.02
CA VAL A 33 -12.71 -4.92 1.38
C VAL A 33 -12.91 -6.36 0.91
N LYS A 34 -11.87 -7.00 0.35
CA LYS A 34 -11.91 -8.43 -0.03
C LYS A 34 -12.10 -9.32 1.20
N LYS A 35 -11.32 -9.11 2.27
CA LYS A 35 -11.34 -9.93 3.49
C LYS A 35 -12.63 -9.80 4.30
N THR A 36 -13.28 -8.63 4.27
CA THR A 36 -14.53 -8.40 4.99
C THR A 36 -15.78 -8.77 4.18
N GLY A 37 -15.62 -9.43 3.04
CA GLY A 37 -16.75 -9.83 2.20
C GLY A 37 -17.56 -8.64 1.67
N LYS A 38 -16.90 -7.50 1.41
CA LYS A 38 -17.52 -6.24 0.96
C LYS A 38 -18.53 -5.61 1.94
N THR A 39 -18.43 -5.94 3.23
CA THR A 39 -19.17 -5.20 4.29
C THR A 39 -18.61 -3.80 4.53
N LEU A 40 -17.39 -3.55 4.06
CA LEU A 40 -16.77 -2.24 3.99
C LEU A 40 -16.56 -1.83 2.52
N ALA A 41 -16.46 -0.53 2.27
CA ALA A 41 -16.20 0.04 0.95
C ALA A 41 -15.16 1.15 1.02
N VAL A 42 -14.45 1.37 -0.10
CA VAL A 42 -13.62 2.56 -0.29
C VAL A 42 -14.54 3.75 -0.60
N ALA A 43 -14.29 4.90 0.03
CA ALA A 43 -15.09 6.09 -0.14
C ALA A 43 -14.22 7.32 -0.48
N GLY A 44 -14.74 8.16 -1.37
CA GLY A 44 -14.11 9.42 -1.77
C GLY A 44 -12.91 9.29 -2.72
N PRO A 45 -12.42 10.43 -3.24
CA PRO A 45 -11.17 10.47 -3.99
C PRO A 45 -9.96 10.22 -3.07
N ALA A 46 -8.83 9.84 -3.67
CA ALA A 46 -7.58 9.74 -2.92
C ALA A 46 -7.16 11.12 -2.37
N PHE A 47 -6.84 11.18 -1.08
CA PHE A 47 -6.40 12.42 -0.42
C PHE A 47 -5.01 12.86 -0.85
N SER A 48 -4.12 11.91 -1.11
CA SER A 48 -2.76 12.16 -1.60
C SER A 48 -2.27 10.96 -2.40
N ARG A 49 -1.42 11.23 -3.39
CA ARG A 49 -0.56 10.20 -3.97
C ARG A 49 0.62 9.99 -3.01
N GLN A 50 0.95 8.74 -2.74
CA GLN A 50 2.14 8.36 -2.00
C GLN A 50 2.99 7.47 -2.89
N GLU A 51 4.28 7.75 -2.94
CA GLU A 51 5.26 6.90 -3.61
C GLU A 51 5.88 5.96 -2.59
N ALA A 52 6.16 4.73 -3.02
CA ALA A 52 6.89 3.76 -2.23
C ALA A 52 8.36 3.75 -2.65
N GLY A 53 9.27 3.64 -1.69
CA GLY A 53 10.70 3.61 -1.94
C GLY A 53 11.45 2.83 -0.87
N VAL A 54 12.66 2.40 -1.23
CA VAL A 54 13.58 1.73 -0.30
C VAL A 54 14.38 2.81 0.42
N ALA A 55 14.23 2.89 1.75
CA ALA A 55 14.99 3.83 2.55
C ALA A 55 16.44 3.36 2.72
N LEU A 56 17.40 4.23 2.38
CA LEU A 56 18.84 3.97 2.50
C LEU A 56 19.50 5.00 3.41
N ARG A 57 20.64 4.62 4.01
CA ARG A 57 21.48 5.55 4.77
C ARG A 57 22.00 6.65 3.83
N LYS A 58 21.91 7.91 4.27
CA LYS A 58 22.47 9.06 3.55
C LYS A 58 23.98 8.87 3.30
N GLY A 59 24.47 9.39 2.17
CA GLY A 59 25.89 9.33 1.81
C GLY A 59 26.36 8.00 1.24
N ASN A 60 25.44 7.14 0.76
CA ASN A 60 25.77 5.85 0.15
C ASN A 60 25.29 5.80 -1.33
N PRO A 61 25.96 6.53 -2.24
CA PRO A 61 25.53 6.66 -3.63
C PRO A 61 25.60 5.35 -4.41
N ASP A 62 26.58 4.49 -4.13
CA ASP A 62 26.75 3.21 -4.83
C ASP A 62 25.60 2.26 -4.52
N MET A 63 25.17 2.19 -3.25
CA MET A 63 24.02 1.39 -2.84
C MET A 63 22.73 1.93 -3.45
N LEU A 64 22.56 3.26 -3.48
CA LEU A 64 21.41 3.89 -4.13
C LEU A 64 21.34 3.50 -5.61
N ALA A 65 22.44 3.66 -6.34
CA ALA A 65 22.51 3.32 -7.76
C ALA A 65 22.23 1.83 -8.03
N ALA A 66 22.74 0.94 -7.18
CA ALA A 66 22.50 -0.50 -7.30
C ALA A 66 21.02 -0.87 -7.07
N VAL A 67 20.39 -0.29 -6.04
CA VAL A 67 18.97 -0.53 -5.74
C VAL A 67 18.08 0.04 -6.85
N ASP A 68 18.33 1.27 -7.28
CA ASP A 68 17.55 1.91 -8.36
C ASP A 68 17.68 1.12 -9.66
N LYS A 69 18.88 0.64 -10.00
CA LYS A 69 19.10 -0.20 -11.17
C LYS A 69 18.32 -1.51 -11.09
N ALA A 70 18.36 -2.20 -9.95
CA ALA A 70 17.63 -3.45 -9.77
C ALA A 70 16.12 -3.26 -9.93
N ILE A 71 15.55 -2.19 -9.34
CA ILE A 71 14.13 -1.87 -9.48
C ILE A 71 13.79 -1.55 -10.95
N ALA A 72 14.62 -0.76 -11.63
CA ALA A 72 14.40 -0.40 -13.03
C ALA A 72 14.49 -1.62 -13.97
N ASP A 73 15.42 -2.54 -13.71
CA ASP A 73 15.55 -3.77 -14.49
C ASP A 73 14.34 -4.69 -14.26
N MET A 74 13.83 -4.79 -13.02
CA MET A 74 12.60 -5.53 -12.68
C MET A 74 11.32 -4.91 -13.28
N GLN A 75 11.29 -3.59 -13.48
CA GLN A 75 10.20 -2.93 -14.18
C GLN A 75 10.23 -3.27 -15.68
N LYS A 76 11.43 -3.24 -16.28
CA LYS A 76 11.62 -3.52 -17.72
C LYS A 76 11.33 -4.96 -18.09
N ASP A 77 11.74 -5.91 -17.26
CA ASP A 77 11.56 -7.35 -17.53
C ASP A 77 10.17 -7.89 -17.10
N GLY A 78 9.35 -7.04 -16.47
CA GLY A 78 8.00 -7.37 -16.00
C GLY A 78 7.96 -8.20 -14.72
N SER A 79 9.11 -8.46 -14.07
CA SER A 79 9.18 -9.17 -12.80
C SER A 79 8.41 -8.41 -11.71
N LEU A 80 8.48 -7.08 -11.69
CA LEU A 80 7.75 -6.28 -10.70
C LEU A 80 6.24 -6.33 -10.92
N THR A 81 5.77 -6.30 -12.18
CA THR A 81 4.36 -6.49 -12.53
C THR A 81 3.86 -7.86 -12.06
N LYS A 82 4.61 -8.94 -12.30
CA LYS A 82 4.24 -10.29 -11.82
C LYS A 82 4.10 -10.37 -10.30
N ILE A 83 4.98 -9.69 -9.57
CA ILE A 83 4.89 -9.59 -8.11
C ILE A 83 3.61 -8.83 -7.71
N SER A 84 3.33 -7.71 -8.37
CA SER A 84 2.13 -6.91 -8.12
C SER A 84 0.85 -7.72 -8.33
N ASP A 85 0.74 -8.41 -9.46
CA ASP A 85 -0.44 -9.21 -9.79
C ASP A 85 -0.64 -10.35 -8.80
N LYS A 86 0.45 -11.02 -8.38
CA LYS A 86 0.39 -12.11 -7.40
C LYS A 86 -0.24 -11.67 -6.07
N TRP A 87 0.11 -10.47 -5.59
CA TRP A 87 -0.31 -10.02 -4.26
C TRP A 87 -1.58 -9.17 -4.27
N PHE A 88 -1.78 -8.37 -5.32
CA PHE A 88 -2.88 -7.40 -5.37
C PHE A 88 -3.94 -7.72 -6.43
N GLY A 89 -3.61 -8.57 -7.40
CA GLY A 89 -4.47 -8.89 -8.55
C GLY A 89 -4.60 -7.74 -9.55
N VAL A 90 -3.75 -6.72 -9.42
CA VAL A 90 -3.66 -5.54 -10.29
C VAL A 90 -2.21 -5.10 -10.36
N ASP A 91 -1.83 -4.47 -11.47
CA ASP A 91 -0.52 -3.85 -11.63
C ASP A 91 -0.49 -2.48 -10.93
N VAL A 92 0.25 -2.41 -9.82
CA VAL A 92 0.42 -1.21 -8.98
C VAL A 92 1.74 -0.51 -9.23
N THR A 93 2.49 -0.97 -10.25
CA THR A 93 3.83 -0.48 -10.60
C THR A 93 3.80 0.66 -11.62
N LYS A 94 2.60 1.03 -12.08
CA LYS A 94 2.32 2.05 -13.10
C LYS A 94 1.63 3.27 -12.51
#